data_AF-A0A3Q4GHV1-F1
#
_entry.id   AF-A0A3Q4GHV1-F1
#
_cell.length_a   1.000
_cell.length_b   1.000
_cell.length_c   1.000
_cell.angle_alpha   90.00
_cell.angle_beta   90.00
_cell.angle_gamma   90.00
#
_symmetry.space_group_name_H-M   'P 1'
#
loop_
_entity.id
_entity.type
_entity.pdbx_description
1 polymer ?
#
loop_
_entity_poly.entity_id
_entity_poly.type
_entity_poly.pdbx_seq_one_letter_code
_entity_poly.pdbx_strand_id
1 'polypeptide(L)'
;MSVNLSKNGATLMAAYEEVVSGKSNTDWALFTYEGNTNNLRVAQKGDGGLEDMVEELNSGKVMYAFCRVRDPNSGLPKYILINWTGEGVKDSRKGQCANHVSTIAGFLKVRSPCDCKRPCGGRRGPRNHLGQSGQSVRR
;
A
#
# COMPACT_ATOMS: atom_id res chain seq x y z
N MET A 1 5.39 -15.21 -3.97
CA MET A 1 5.76 -15.42 -2.55
C MET A 1 5.03 -14.38 -1.71
N SER A 2 4.69 -14.70 -0.46
CA SER A 2 4.01 -13.77 0.46
C SER A 2 4.98 -13.19 1.48
N VAL A 3 4.64 -12.01 2.01
CA VAL A 3 5.35 -11.39 3.13
C VAL A 3 5.03 -12.12 4.42
N ASN A 4 6.04 -12.34 5.27
CA ASN A 4 5.86 -12.91 6.60
C ASN A 4 5.72 -11.77 7.61
N LEU A 5 4.54 -11.65 8.18
CA LEU A 5 4.20 -10.67 9.21
C LEU A 5 4.07 -11.32 10.59
N SER A 6 4.09 -12.65 10.67
CA SER A 6 3.85 -13.39 11.91
C SER A 6 5.03 -13.29 12.88
N LYS A 7 6.27 -13.28 12.36
CA LYS A 7 7.49 -13.26 13.20
C LYS A 7 7.56 -12.03 14.11
N ASN A 8 7.29 -10.84 13.55
CA ASN A 8 7.38 -9.56 14.26
C ASN A 8 6.01 -8.86 14.37
N GLY A 9 4.90 -9.59 14.22
CA GLY A 9 3.56 -9.02 14.09
C GLY A 9 3.17 -8.11 15.25
N ALA A 10 3.51 -8.51 16.48
CA ALA A 10 3.25 -7.72 17.69
C ALA A 10 4.01 -6.39 17.68
N THR A 11 5.29 -6.39 17.30
CA THR A 11 6.10 -5.17 17.23
C THR A 11 5.65 -4.24 16.11
N LEU A 12 5.26 -4.82 14.96
CA LEU A 12 4.72 -4.06 13.83
C LEU A 12 3.38 -3.40 14.20
N MET A 13 2.47 -4.15 14.84
CA MET A 13 1.20 -3.59 15.32
C MET A 13 1.42 -2.54 16.40
N ALA A 14 2.31 -2.77 17.37
CA ALA A 14 2.60 -1.80 18.41
C ALA A 14 3.10 -0.46 17.83
N ALA A 15 4.06 -0.50 16.89
CA ALA A 15 4.56 0.70 16.23
C ALA A 15 3.47 1.41 15.40
N TYR A 16 2.60 0.64 14.74
CA TYR A 16 1.45 1.19 14.03
C TYR A 16 0.44 1.85 14.98
N GLU A 17 0.09 1.19 16.07
CA GLU A 17 -0.84 1.71 17.07
C GLU A 17 -0.30 2.97 17.77
N GLU A 18 1.02 3.07 17.98
CA GLU A 18 1.64 4.31 18.47
C GLU A 18 1.36 5.50 17.54
N VAL A 19 1.60 5.34 16.22
CA VAL A 19 1.34 6.38 15.21
C VAL A 19 -0.15 6.70 15.09
N VAL A 20 -1.03 5.69 15.17
CA VAL A 20 -2.48 5.89 15.02
C VAL A 20 -3.12 6.47 16.27
N SER A 21 -2.72 6.00 17.45
CA SER A 21 -3.31 6.41 18.74
C SER A 21 -3.16 7.92 18.96
N GLY A 22 -2.09 8.51 18.42
CA GLY A 22 -1.77 9.92 18.57
C GLY A 22 -1.56 10.39 20.01
N LYS A 23 -1.41 9.43 20.93
CA LYS A 23 -1.08 9.68 22.34
C LYS A 23 0.42 9.82 22.53
N SER A 24 1.19 9.15 21.67
CA SER A 24 2.64 9.25 21.61
C SER A 24 3.04 10.38 20.68
N ASN A 25 4.20 10.99 20.93
CA ASN A 25 4.80 11.95 20.01
C ASN A 25 5.13 11.33 18.65
N THR A 26 5.18 10.00 18.54
CA THR A 26 5.50 9.27 17.30
C THR A 26 4.51 9.59 16.17
N ASP A 27 5.00 10.24 15.12
CA ASP A 27 4.22 10.60 13.93
C ASP A 27 4.47 9.64 12.75
N TRP A 28 5.59 8.94 12.75
CA TRP A 28 5.95 8.05 11.66
C TRP A 28 6.63 6.77 12.15
N ALA A 29 6.47 5.71 11.36
CA ALA A 29 7.12 4.42 11.56
C ALA A 29 7.60 3.88 10.21
N LEU A 30 8.83 3.38 10.19
CA LEU A 30 9.48 2.79 9.03
C LEU A 30 9.62 1.29 9.23
N PHE A 31 9.24 0.54 8.21
CA PHE A 31 9.33 -0.91 8.17
C PHE A 31 10.28 -1.35 7.07
N THR A 32 11.07 -2.38 7.33
CA THR A 32 12.04 -2.91 6.38
C THR A 32 12.10 -4.43 6.45
N TYR A 33 12.74 -5.06 5.45
CA TYR A 33 12.94 -6.50 5.42
C TYR A 33 14.18 -6.92 6.21
N GLU A 34 14.10 -8.07 6.86
CA GLU A 34 15.25 -8.70 7.54
C GLU A 34 16.13 -9.43 6.50
N GLY A 35 17.21 -8.77 6.08
CA GLY A 35 18.17 -9.31 5.11
C GLY A 35 17.51 -9.65 3.77
N ASN A 36 17.73 -10.87 3.27
CA ASN A 36 17.14 -11.36 2.03
C ASN A 36 15.83 -12.15 2.24
N THR A 37 15.29 -12.16 3.46
CA THR A 37 14.05 -12.88 3.79
C THR A 37 12.82 -12.02 3.56
N ASN A 38 11.64 -12.65 3.54
CA ASN A 38 10.36 -11.94 3.42
C ASN A 38 9.80 -11.51 4.79
N ASN A 39 10.61 -11.54 5.85
CA ASN A 39 10.19 -11.14 7.19
C ASN A 39 10.27 -9.62 7.30
N LEU A 40 9.14 -8.99 7.64
CA LEU A 40 9.09 -7.56 7.89
C LEU A 40 9.46 -7.27 9.35
N ARG A 41 10.20 -6.19 9.60
CA ARG A 41 10.56 -5.69 10.93
C ARG A 41 10.41 -4.17 10.98
N VAL A 42 10.30 -3.62 12.19
CA VAL A 42 10.41 -2.17 12.42
C VAL A 42 11.86 -1.77 12.21
N ALA A 43 12.10 -0.78 11.37
CA ALA A 43 13.41 -0.18 11.15
C ALA A 43 13.63 0.94 12.16
N GLN A 44 12.74 1.95 12.13
CA GLN A 44 12.82 3.13 12.95
C GLN A 44 11.41 3.72 13.15
N LYS A 45 11.25 4.56 14.17
CA LYS A 45 10.06 5.35 14.42
C LYS A 45 10.49 6.69 15.01
N GLY A 46 9.72 7.74 14.77
CA GLY A 46 10.08 9.08 15.21
C GLY A 46 8.91 10.05 15.22
N ASP A 47 9.18 11.25 15.74
CA ASP A 47 8.24 12.36 15.90
C ASP A 47 8.59 13.58 15.03
N GLY A 48 9.64 13.52 14.20
CA GLY A 48 10.03 14.60 13.31
C GLY A 48 9.20 14.75 12.02
N GLY A 49 8.03 14.10 11.95
CA GLY A 49 7.14 14.17 10.79
C GLY A 49 7.72 13.58 9.49
N LEU A 50 7.39 14.16 8.35
CA LEU A 50 7.78 13.63 7.04
C LEU A 50 9.26 13.87 6.71
N GLU A 51 9.84 14.97 7.21
CA GLU A 51 11.22 15.38 6.90
C GLU A 51 12.22 14.37 7.49
N ASP A 52 12.10 14.12 8.79
CA ASP A 52 12.90 13.14 9.55
C ASP A 52 12.74 11.71 9.00
N MET A 53 11.53 11.34 8.60
CA MET A 53 11.26 10.05 7.97
C MET A 53 12.02 9.85 6.64
N VAL A 54 12.16 10.91 5.83
CA VAL A 54 12.85 10.84 4.53
C VAL A 54 14.36 10.67 4.69
N GLU A 55 14.95 11.26 5.73
CA GLU A 55 16.39 11.13 6.02
C GLU A 55 16.78 9.69 6.37
N GLU A 56 15.86 8.92 6.95
CA GLU A 56 16.06 7.52 7.32
C GLU A 56 15.81 6.53 6.17
N LEU A 57 15.36 7.00 5.00
CA LEU A 57 15.14 6.15 3.83
C LEU A 57 16.47 5.73 3.22
N ASN A 58 16.61 4.41 2.98
CA ASN A 58 17.82 3.85 2.39
C ASN A 58 17.59 3.41 0.94
N SER A 59 18.42 3.91 0.02
CA SER A 59 18.36 3.57 -1.42
C SER A 59 18.84 2.15 -1.75
N GLY A 60 19.38 1.39 -0.79
CA GLY A 60 19.80 0.01 -0.98
C GLY A 60 18.73 -1.04 -0.65
N LYS A 61 17.56 -0.62 -0.13
CA LYS A 61 16.56 -1.54 0.42
C LYS A 61 15.14 -1.14 0.02
N VAL A 62 14.23 -2.09 0.13
CA VAL A 62 12.79 -1.82 0.08
C VAL A 62 12.32 -1.51 1.51
N MET A 63 11.59 -0.42 1.65
CA MET A 63 11.07 0.05 2.93
C MET A 63 9.61 0.47 2.77
N TYR A 64 8.85 0.35 3.84
CA TYR A 64 7.48 0.86 3.92
C TYR A 64 7.42 1.89 5.01
N ALA A 65 7.10 3.12 4.66
CA ALA A 65 6.96 4.19 5.63
C ALA A 65 5.48 4.45 5.89
N PHE A 66 5.11 4.56 7.14
CA PHE A 66 3.77 4.89 7.58
C PHE A 66 3.83 6.19 8.38
N CYS A 67 3.17 7.23 7.90
CA CYS A 67 3.21 8.55 8.50
C CYS A 67 1.80 9.09 8.74
N ARG A 68 1.62 9.75 9.88
CA ARG A 68 0.46 10.56 10.22
C ARG A 68 0.75 12.01 9.88
N VAL A 69 -0.03 12.58 8.97
CA VAL A 69 0.08 13.98 8.57
C VAL A 69 -1.22 14.69 8.92
N ARG A 70 -1.12 15.83 9.60
CA ARG A 70 -2.30 16.68 9.86
C ARG A 70 -2.58 17.54 8.64
N ASP A 71 -3.77 17.42 8.09
CA ASP A 71 -4.17 18.23 6.95
C ASP A 71 -4.47 19.68 7.38
N PRO A 72 -3.86 20.70 6.76
CA PRO A 72 -4.03 22.09 7.18
C PRO A 72 -5.43 22.65 6.86
N ASN A 73 -6.15 22.06 5.90
CA ASN A 73 -7.47 22.55 5.48
C ASN A 73 -8.61 21.99 6.36
N SER A 74 -8.52 20.70 6.70
CA SER A 74 -9.55 19.97 7.45
C SER A 74 -9.22 19.78 8.93
N GLY A 75 -7.94 19.94 9.33
CA GLY A 75 -7.47 19.69 10.69
C GLY A 75 -7.48 18.22 11.10
N LEU A 76 -7.95 17.32 10.23
CA LEU A 76 -8.04 15.88 10.47
C LEU A 76 -6.70 15.19 10.21
N PRO A 77 -6.33 14.18 11.03
CA PRO A 77 -5.16 13.37 10.76
C PRO A 77 -5.42 12.47 9.54
N LYS A 78 -4.52 12.55 8.56
CA LYS A 78 -4.44 11.66 7.41
C LYS A 78 -3.30 10.68 7.62
N TYR A 79 -3.48 9.45 7.16
CA TYR A 79 -2.48 8.39 7.25
C TYR A 79 -1.99 8.05 5.85
N ILE A 80 -0.68 8.03 5.67
CA ILE A 80 -0.03 7.80 4.38
C ILE A 80 0.88 6.59 4.50
N LEU A 81 0.72 5.63 3.58
CA LEU A 81 1.61 4.50 3.42
C LEU A 81 2.45 4.71 2.16
N ILE A 82 3.77 4.83 2.32
CA ILE A 82 4.72 5.03 1.24
C ILE A 82 5.47 3.72 1.00
N ASN A 83 5.43 3.24 -0.23
CA ASN A 83 6.25 2.11 -0.67
C ASN A 83 7.56 2.63 -1.25
N TRP A 84 8.61 2.64 -0.45
CA TRP A 84 9.94 3.07 -0.87
C TRP A 84 10.72 1.89 -1.46
N THR A 85 11.16 2.05 -2.71
CA THR A 85 12.01 1.07 -3.38
C THR A 85 13.31 1.74 -3.77
N GLY A 86 14.37 1.46 -3.01
CA GLY A 86 15.68 2.00 -3.31
C GLY A 86 16.23 1.59 -4.68
N GLU A 87 17.03 2.47 -5.29
CA GLU A 87 17.60 2.26 -6.61
C GLU A 87 18.51 1.02 -6.67
N GLY A 88 19.26 0.74 -5.60
CA GLY A 88 20.17 -0.40 -5.48
C GLY A 88 19.50 -1.77 -5.30
N VAL A 89 18.16 -1.82 -5.27
CA VAL A 89 17.41 -3.07 -5.16
C VAL A 89 17.36 -3.79 -6.51
N LYS A 90 17.64 -5.09 -6.54
CA LYS A 90 17.52 -5.92 -7.75
C LYS A 90 16.08 -5.92 -8.29
N ASP A 91 15.88 -5.78 -9.59
CA ASP A 91 14.53 -5.71 -10.21
C ASP A 91 13.61 -6.89 -9.87
N SER A 92 14.18 -8.09 -9.79
CA SER A 92 13.43 -9.29 -9.36
C SER A 92 12.81 -9.11 -7.96
N ARG A 93 13.53 -8.45 -7.04
CA ARG A 93 13.04 -8.16 -5.69
C ARG A 93 11.97 -7.07 -5.70
N LYS A 94 12.13 -6.04 -6.54
CA LYS A 94 11.14 -4.96 -6.71
C LYS A 94 9.77 -5.53 -7.12
N GLY A 95 9.75 -6.42 -8.13
CA GLY A 95 8.51 -7.08 -8.58
C GLY A 95 7.86 -7.96 -7.51
N GLN A 96 8.65 -8.66 -6.69
CA GLN A 96 8.12 -9.42 -5.56
C GLN A 96 7.52 -8.52 -4.47
N CYS A 97 8.22 -7.45 -4.10
CA CYS A 97 7.78 -6.53 -3.05
C CYS A 97 6.53 -5.74 -3.45
N ALA A 98 6.33 -5.44 -4.73
CA ALA A 98 5.10 -4.80 -5.22
C ALA A 98 3.83 -5.60 -4.85
N ASN A 99 3.91 -6.93 -4.88
CA ASN A 99 2.79 -7.79 -4.47
C ASN A 99 2.57 -7.81 -2.96
N HIS A 100 3.58 -7.49 -2.16
CA HIS A 100 3.48 -7.47 -0.70
C HIS A 100 2.74 -6.23 -0.18
N VAL A 101 2.71 -5.13 -0.95
CA VAL A 101 2.06 -3.87 -0.57
C VAL A 101 0.61 -4.08 -0.14
N SER A 102 -0.16 -4.87 -0.90
CA SER A 102 -1.57 -5.13 -0.59
C SER A 102 -1.74 -5.85 0.75
N THR A 103 -0.89 -6.83 1.04
CA THR A 103 -0.93 -7.57 2.32
C THR A 103 -0.55 -6.68 3.50
N ILE A 104 0.46 -5.81 3.32
CA ILE A 104 0.92 -4.88 4.36
C ILE A 104 -0.14 -3.81 4.62
N ALA A 105 -0.73 -3.22 3.57
CA ALA A 105 -1.81 -2.24 3.70
C ALA A 105 -3.02 -2.81 4.44
N GLY A 106 -3.41 -4.05 4.11
CA GLY A 106 -4.47 -4.77 4.82
C GLY A 106 -4.13 -5.04 6.29
N PHE A 107 -2.89 -5.44 6.58
CA PHE A 107 -2.42 -5.66 7.95
C PHE A 107 -2.43 -4.39 8.80
N LEU A 108 -1.94 -3.29 8.23
CA LEU A 108 -1.94 -1.97 8.86
C LEU A 108 -3.33 -1.31 8.82
N LYS A 109 -4.40 -2.00 8.39
CA LYS A 109 -5.78 -1.47 8.32
C LYS A 109 -5.89 -0.10 7.65
N VAL A 110 -4.95 0.24 6.75
CA VAL A 110 -4.96 1.52 6.03
C VAL A 110 -6.06 1.41 5.00
N ARG A 111 -7.21 2.02 5.31
CA ARG A 111 -8.33 2.06 4.38
C ARG A 111 -7.92 2.92 3.19
N SER A 112 -7.65 2.27 2.06
CA SER A 112 -7.58 2.97 0.78
C SER A 112 -8.97 3.53 0.47
N PRO A 113 -9.09 4.77 -0.05
CA PRO A 113 -10.37 5.32 -0.51
C PRO A 113 -11.04 4.52 -1.65
N CYS A 114 -10.38 3.50 -2.18
CA CYS A 114 -10.79 2.77 -3.37
C CYS A 114 -10.51 1.26 -3.27
N ASP A 115 -10.99 0.59 -2.21
CA ASP A 115 -11.28 -0.84 -2.34
C ASP A 115 -12.59 -1.00 -3.12
N CYS A 116 -12.52 -0.70 -4.41
CA CYS A 116 -13.57 -0.99 -5.38
C CYS A 116 -13.56 -2.49 -5.72
N LYS A 117 -13.51 -3.39 -4.73
CA LYS A 117 -14.05 -4.75 -4.92
C LYS A 117 -15.56 -4.71 -4.76
N ARG A 118 -16.24 -3.92 -5.61
CA ARG A 118 -17.51 -4.44 -6.12
C ARG A 118 -17.13 -5.53 -7.11
N PRO A 119 -17.69 -6.74 -7.03
CA PRO A 119 -17.60 -7.65 -8.15
C PRO A 119 -18.12 -6.87 -9.36
N CYS A 120 -17.33 -6.83 -10.43
CA CYS A 120 -17.84 -6.49 -11.75
C CYS A 120 -18.90 -7.55 -12.07
N GLY A 121 -20.12 -7.32 -11.60
CA GLY A 121 -21.28 -8.13 -11.90
C GLY A 121 -21.47 -8.05 -13.41
N GLY A 122 -20.91 -9.02 -14.11
CA GLY A 122 -21.09 -9.20 -15.54
C GLY A 122 -22.57 -9.43 -15.82
N ARG A 123 -23.32 -8.33 -16.00
CA ARG A 123 -24.56 -8.38 -16.76
C ARG A 123 -24.17 -8.56 -18.22
N ARG A 124 -24.04 -9.82 -18.65
CA ARG A 124 -24.25 -10.18 -20.05
C ARG A 124 -25.70 -9.81 -20.38
N GLY A 125 -25.90 -8.63 -20.95
CA GLY A 125 -27.14 -8.29 -21.63
C GLY A 125 -27.29 -9.18 -22.87
N PRO A 126 -28.52 -9.54 -23.26
CA PRO A 126 -28.74 -10.35 -24.45
C PRO A 126 -28.39 -9.54 -25.70
N ARG A 127 -27.59 -10.14 -26.58
CA ARG A 127 -27.34 -9.66 -27.95
C ARG A 127 -28.65 -9.75 -28.75
N ASN A 128 -29.39 -8.65 -28.83
CA ASN A 128 -30.41 -8.47 -29.85
C ASN A 128 -29.76 -7.79 -31.06
N HIS A 129 -29.39 -8.59 -32.07
CA HIS A 129 -29.12 -8.09 -33.41
C HIS A 129 -30.48 -7.81 -34.07
N LEU A 130 -30.92 -6.55 -34.05
CA LEU A 130 -31.99 -6.07 -34.91
C LEU A 130 -31.37 -5.57 -36.20
N GLY A 131 -31.79 -6.15 -37.32
CA GLY A 131 -31.28 -5.86 -38.65
C GLY A 131 -31.72 -4.51 -39.21
N GLN A 132 -31.00 -4.10 -40.25
CA GLN A 132 -31.46 -3.25 -41.35
C GLN A 132 -30.85 -3.88 -42.62
N SER A 133 -31.64 -4.61 -43.41
CA SER A 133 -32.46 -4.12 -44.52
C SER A 133 -31.64 -3.54 -45.68
N GLY A 134 -31.65 -4.25 -46.81
CA GLY A 134 -31.93 -3.61 -48.09
C GLY A 134 -30.95 -3.88 -49.24
N GLN A 135 -31.54 -4.46 -50.29
CA GLN A 135 -31.27 -4.28 -51.73
C GLN A 135 -30.19 -5.15 -52.39
N SER A 136 -30.64 -6.08 -53.26
CA SER A 136 -30.43 -5.95 -54.71
C SER A 136 -31.22 -7.01 -55.52
N VAL A 137 -32.37 -6.57 -56.02
CA VAL A 137 -32.91 -6.69 -57.40
C VAL A 137 -32.16 -7.55 -58.47
N ARG A 138 -32.97 -8.32 -59.23
CA ARG A 138 -32.83 -8.88 -60.63
C ARG A 138 -31.85 -10.05 -60.84
N ARG A 139 -32.12 -11.09 -61.63
CA ARG A 139 -33.15 -11.41 -62.66
C ARG A 139 -33.66 -12.83 -62.47
#